data_AF-A0A9N8ZEE4-F1
#
_entry.id   AF-A0A9N8ZEE4-F1
#
_cell.length_a   1.000
_cell.length_b   1.000
_cell.length_c   1.000
_cell.angle_alpha   90.00
_cell.angle_beta   90.00
_cell.angle_gamma   90.00
#
_symmetry.space_group_name_H-M   'P 1'
#
loop_
_entity.id
_entity.type
_entity.pdbx_description
1 polymer ?
#
loop_
_entity_poly.entity_id
_entity_poly.type
_entity_poly.pdbx_seq_one_letter_code
_entity_poly.pdbx_strand_id
1 'polypeptide(L)'
;GSFRLLGVISMIGDENKIFLDDMDGSIELDLSPYSGEMEFVLEDTFVVVDGTYSENDEDEIFLVKDVRSPPHEKREITKDEFGYEGYWTPKHPIRDLDVIKSYEAKLMQTQFVILSNVELDNPKTLRKLSMLFKKYQSEAQKGRVFPFFVFIGNFISWKFSYEDHNTKTYRDYMTSLGVLISRYHDLAQNAYFVFVPGSNDPSLGPESLPKPKIPDIFTDRLRAMVSNASFVSNPCRLKYFTKEIVIFHEGDRMLLQTVPLHKTKEITKESLKMQATAGNEMWKSHLDDCLCFNPKPFATGWGYYQPNINEYKSKEHGED
;
A
#
# COMPACT_ATOMS: atom_id res chain seq x y z
N GLY A 1 -29.92 13.93 -25.55
CA GLY A 1 -29.63 12.49 -25.83
C GLY A 1 -29.14 11.82 -24.56
N SER A 2 -28.94 10.50 -24.55
CA SER A 2 -28.23 9.85 -23.43
C SER A 2 -26.75 9.72 -23.76
N PHE A 3 -25.91 10.06 -22.79
CA PHE A 3 -24.47 10.14 -22.92
C PHE A 3 -23.79 9.38 -21.78
N ARG A 4 -22.54 8.98 -22.03
CA ARG A 4 -21.63 8.39 -21.06
C ARG A 4 -20.40 9.28 -20.98
N LEU A 5 -20.15 9.84 -19.80
CA LEU A 5 -19.01 10.72 -19.55
C LEU A 5 -18.01 9.99 -18.64
N LEU A 6 -16.72 10.27 -18.83
CA LEU A 6 -15.64 9.91 -17.93
C LEU A 6 -15.07 11.22 -17.40
N GLY A 7 -14.89 11.32 -16.09
CA GLY A 7 -14.30 12.52 -15.47
C GLY A 7 -14.00 12.29 -14.00
N VAL A 8 -13.43 13.31 -13.37
CA VAL A 8 -13.15 13.36 -11.94
C VAL A 8 -14.33 14.01 -11.22
N ILE A 9 -14.82 13.40 -10.14
CA ILE A 9 -15.80 14.06 -9.27
C ILE A 9 -15.09 15.07 -8.36
N SER A 10 -15.60 16.30 -8.35
CA SER A 10 -15.20 17.38 -7.43
C SER A 10 -16.42 17.99 -6.75
N MET A 11 -16.22 18.60 -5.57
CA MET A 11 -17.24 19.43 -4.91
C MET A 11 -16.76 20.88 -4.80
N ILE A 12 -17.56 21.82 -5.28
CA ILE A 12 -17.17 23.24 -5.31
C ILE A 12 -18.14 24.06 -4.45
N GLY A 13 -17.59 24.66 -3.39
CA GLY A 13 -18.26 25.66 -2.55
C GLY A 13 -19.12 25.10 -1.41
N ASP A 14 -19.68 26.01 -0.60
CA ASP A 14 -20.50 25.70 0.58
C ASP A 14 -21.89 25.09 0.24
N GLU A 15 -22.24 24.98 -1.05
CA GLU A 15 -23.58 24.58 -1.52
C GLU A 15 -23.74 23.06 -1.79
N ASN A 16 -22.70 22.25 -1.57
CA ASN A 16 -22.67 20.80 -1.88
C ASN A 16 -23.02 20.47 -3.34
N LYS A 17 -22.72 21.38 -4.29
CA LYS A 17 -22.81 21.11 -5.72
C LYS A 17 -21.70 20.15 -6.15
N ILE A 18 -22.06 19.16 -6.96
CA ILE A 18 -21.16 18.09 -7.42
C ILE A 18 -20.91 18.31 -8.91
N PHE A 19 -19.64 18.32 -9.29
CA PHE A 19 -19.21 18.51 -10.67
C PHE A 19 -18.50 17.27 -11.20
N LEU A 20 -18.50 17.13 -12.52
CA LEU A 20 -17.67 16.17 -13.23
C LEU A 20 -16.69 16.95 -14.12
N ASP A 21 -15.40 16.79 -13.84
CA ASP A 21 -14.31 17.50 -14.51
C ASP A 21 -13.59 16.57 -15.50
N ASP A 22 -13.34 17.07 -16.71
CA ASP A 22 -12.42 16.48 -17.70
C ASP A 22 -11.48 17.58 -18.24
N MET A 23 -10.54 17.24 -19.12
CA MET A 23 -9.57 18.17 -19.69
C MET A 23 -10.19 19.33 -20.47
N ASP A 24 -11.40 19.14 -21.00
CA ASP A 24 -12.11 20.12 -21.82
C ASP A 24 -13.08 21.03 -21.01
N GLY A 25 -13.40 20.68 -19.74
CA GLY A 25 -14.31 21.48 -18.92
C GLY A 25 -14.95 20.74 -17.74
N SER A 26 -15.87 21.44 -17.06
CA SER A 26 -16.60 21.00 -15.86
C SER A 26 -18.10 21.06 -16.11
N ILE A 27 -18.86 20.06 -15.65
CA ILE A 27 -20.34 20.03 -15.77
C ILE A 27 -21.01 19.70 -14.43
N GLU A 28 -22.11 20.39 -14.09
CA GLU A 28 -22.85 20.15 -12.84
C GLU A 28 -23.67 18.85 -12.95
N LEU A 29 -23.58 17.99 -11.93
CA LEU A 29 -24.29 16.72 -11.85
C LEU A 29 -25.56 16.84 -11.00
N ASP A 30 -26.74 16.75 -11.62
CA ASP A 30 -27.97 16.54 -10.86
C ASP A 30 -28.21 15.05 -10.59
N LEU A 31 -28.10 14.69 -9.33
CA LEU A 31 -28.36 13.35 -8.80
C LEU A 31 -29.84 13.11 -8.43
N SER A 32 -30.76 14.05 -8.67
CA SER A 32 -32.19 13.85 -8.40
C SER A 32 -32.82 12.63 -9.10
N PRO A 33 -32.43 12.22 -10.33
CA PRO A 33 -32.93 11.01 -10.97
C PRO A 33 -32.04 9.78 -10.75
N TYR A 34 -30.99 9.88 -9.93
CA TYR A 34 -30.04 8.79 -9.71
C TYR A 34 -30.69 7.59 -9.01
N SER A 35 -30.47 6.40 -9.56
CA SER A 35 -31.01 5.13 -9.02
C SER A 35 -29.98 4.00 -9.02
N GLY A 36 -28.69 4.34 -9.11
CA GLY A 36 -27.59 3.37 -9.14
C GLY A 36 -27.26 2.78 -7.77
N GLU A 37 -26.50 1.68 -7.81
CA GLU A 37 -26.10 0.89 -6.64
C GLU A 37 -24.97 1.56 -5.80
N MET A 38 -24.23 2.49 -6.39
CA MET A 38 -23.12 3.17 -5.70
C MET A 38 -23.66 4.28 -4.79
N GLU A 39 -23.50 4.14 -3.47
CA GLU A 39 -24.05 5.10 -2.50
C GLU A 39 -23.15 6.33 -2.29
N PHE A 40 -21.84 6.16 -2.41
CA PHE A 40 -20.83 7.20 -2.19
C PHE A 40 -19.65 7.03 -3.16
N VAL A 41 -19.04 8.16 -3.51
CA VAL A 41 -17.76 8.26 -4.24
C VAL A 41 -16.80 9.08 -3.37
N LEU A 42 -15.49 8.97 -3.61
CA LEU A 42 -14.52 9.87 -2.98
C LEU A 42 -14.30 11.08 -3.87
N GLU A 43 -14.10 12.26 -3.29
CA GLU A 43 -13.60 13.41 -4.05
C GLU A 43 -12.28 13.06 -4.77
N ASP A 44 -11.99 13.74 -5.88
CA ASP A 44 -10.85 13.48 -6.76
C ASP A 44 -10.82 12.07 -7.41
N THR A 45 -11.97 11.38 -7.46
CA THR A 45 -12.07 10.04 -8.06
C THR A 45 -12.61 10.08 -9.48
N PHE A 46 -11.90 9.40 -10.39
CA PHE A 46 -12.40 9.10 -11.74
C PHE A 46 -13.61 8.18 -11.71
N VAL A 47 -14.72 8.62 -12.31
CA VAL A 47 -15.97 7.86 -12.47
C VAL A 47 -16.47 7.89 -13.91
N VAL A 48 -17.25 6.89 -14.26
CA VAL A 48 -18.06 6.84 -15.48
C VAL A 48 -19.51 7.16 -15.10
N VAL A 49 -20.05 8.23 -15.67
CA VAL A 49 -21.41 8.72 -15.40
C VAL A 49 -22.27 8.51 -16.64
N ASP A 50 -23.36 7.75 -16.50
CA ASP A 50 -24.40 7.61 -17.52
C ASP A 50 -25.56 8.54 -17.20
N GLY A 51 -26.03 9.30 -18.18
CA GLY A 51 -27.10 10.28 -17.97
C GLY A 51 -27.64 10.90 -19.25
N THR A 52 -28.29 12.06 -19.10
CA THR A 52 -28.79 12.88 -20.20
C THR A 52 -28.48 14.35 -19.94
N TYR A 53 -27.94 15.04 -20.93
CA TYR A 53 -27.75 16.48 -20.90
C TYR A 53 -29.11 17.20 -20.97
N SER A 54 -29.30 18.24 -20.15
CA SER A 54 -30.51 19.06 -20.12
C SER A 54 -30.17 20.53 -20.34
N GLU A 55 -30.48 21.04 -21.53
CA GLU A 55 -30.46 22.48 -21.83
C GLU A 55 -31.72 23.12 -21.24
N ASN A 56 -31.60 23.72 -20.04
CA ASN A 56 -32.56 24.70 -19.53
C ASN A 56 -31.83 26.05 -19.47
N ASP A 57 -32.51 27.13 -19.85
CA ASP A 57 -31.95 28.35 -20.47
C ASP A 57 -30.86 29.16 -19.70
N GLU A 58 -30.37 28.74 -18.52
CA GLU A 58 -29.35 29.47 -17.75
C GLU A 58 -28.16 28.61 -17.22
N ASP A 59 -28.28 27.28 -17.08
CA ASP A 59 -27.21 26.41 -16.53
C ASP A 59 -27.05 25.08 -17.30
N GLU A 60 -25.80 24.66 -17.57
CA GLU A 60 -25.47 23.38 -18.23
C GLU A 60 -25.47 22.20 -17.22
N ILE A 61 -26.61 21.50 -17.10
CA ILE A 61 -26.80 20.43 -16.09
C ILE A 61 -26.87 19.04 -16.73
N PHE A 62 -26.13 18.09 -16.14
CA PHE A 62 -26.18 16.67 -16.48
C PHE A 62 -27.09 15.89 -15.53
N LEU A 63 -28.21 15.36 -16.04
CA LEU A 63 -29.12 14.52 -15.27
C LEU A 63 -28.53 13.11 -15.15
N VAL A 64 -28.07 12.75 -13.96
CA VAL A 64 -27.37 11.49 -13.69
C VAL A 64 -28.36 10.34 -13.53
N LYS A 65 -28.19 9.29 -14.32
CA LYS A 65 -28.96 8.05 -14.22
C LYS A 65 -28.22 6.99 -13.41
N ASP A 66 -26.92 6.81 -13.68
CA ASP A 66 -26.08 5.78 -13.07
C ASP A 66 -24.61 6.25 -12.98
N VAL A 67 -23.88 5.79 -11.96
CA VAL A 67 -22.48 6.18 -11.67
C VAL A 67 -21.69 4.93 -11.34
N ARG A 68 -20.56 4.74 -12.03
CA ARG A 68 -19.76 3.52 -11.93
C ARG A 68 -18.27 3.84 -11.87
N SER A 69 -17.51 3.02 -11.16
CA SER A 69 -16.04 3.04 -11.30
C SER A 69 -15.65 2.63 -12.73
N PRO A 70 -14.57 3.21 -13.30
CA PRO A 70 -14.04 2.76 -14.58
C PRO A 70 -13.70 1.25 -14.55
N PRO A 71 -13.94 0.51 -15.65
CA PRO A 71 -13.68 -0.92 -15.70
C PRO A 71 -12.20 -1.22 -15.44
N HIS A 72 -11.93 -2.31 -14.72
CA HIS A 72 -10.56 -2.73 -14.45
C HIS A 72 -10.01 -3.60 -15.59
N GLU A 73 -8.81 -3.27 -16.05
CA GLU A 73 -8.08 -4.09 -17.02
C GLU A 73 -7.39 -5.28 -16.32
N LYS A 74 -7.31 -6.43 -17.00
CA LYS A 74 -6.57 -7.59 -16.53
C LYS A 74 -5.07 -7.45 -16.82
N ARG A 75 -4.23 -7.90 -15.88
CA ARG A 75 -2.75 -7.83 -15.97
C ARG A 75 -2.18 -8.45 -17.24
N GLU A 76 -2.85 -9.47 -17.79
CA GLU A 76 -2.45 -10.14 -19.03
C GLU A 76 -2.58 -9.18 -20.22
N ILE A 77 -3.73 -8.50 -20.34
CA ILE A 77 -4.01 -7.54 -21.43
C ILE A 77 -3.01 -6.38 -21.36
N THR A 78 -2.84 -5.78 -20.17
CA THR A 78 -1.84 -4.71 -19.97
C THR A 78 -0.42 -5.14 -20.35
N LYS A 79 -0.06 -6.42 -20.13
CA LYS A 79 1.27 -6.94 -20.46
C LYS A 79 1.46 -7.24 -21.94
N ASP A 80 0.42 -7.64 -22.64
CA ASP A 80 0.48 -7.92 -24.07
C ASP A 80 0.60 -6.61 -24.87
N GLU A 81 -0.09 -5.54 -24.43
CA GLU A 81 -0.01 -4.20 -25.03
C GLU A 81 1.30 -3.45 -24.68
N PHE A 82 1.68 -3.38 -23.39
CA PHE A 82 2.84 -2.59 -22.94
C PHE A 82 4.15 -3.39 -22.79
N GLY A 83 4.11 -4.71 -22.99
CA GLY A 83 5.23 -5.62 -22.84
C GLY A 83 5.59 -5.97 -21.39
N TYR A 84 6.34 -7.07 -21.20
CA TYR A 84 6.80 -7.50 -19.87
C TYR A 84 7.88 -6.59 -19.26
N GLU A 85 8.73 -5.95 -20.08
CA GLU A 85 9.74 -4.97 -19.64
C GLU A 85 9.12 -3.56 -19.43
N GLY A 86 7.98 -3.50 -18.73
CA GLY A 86 7.28 -2.24 -18.46
C GLY A 86 8.06 -1.29 -17.55
N TYR A 87 7.83 0.02 -17.76
CA TYR A 87 8.37 1.25 -17.11
C TYR A 87 8.71 1.21 -15.60
N TRP A 88 8.19 0.23 -14.86
CA TRP A 88 8.20 0.16 -13.39
C TRP A 88 9.02 -1.02 -12.84
N THR A 89 9.72 -1.77 -13.68
CA THR A 89 10.56 -2.90 -13.23
C THR A 89 12.03 -2.62 -13.54
N PRO A 90 12.95 -2.73 -12.56
CA PRO A 90 14.38 -2.67 -12.86
C PRO A 90 14.74 -3.88 -13.74
N LYS A 91 15.51 -3.66 -14.79
CA LYS A 91 15.91 -4.68 -15.78
C LYS A 91 16.42 -5.93 -15.06
N HIS A 92 15.69 -7.05 -15.19
CA HIS A 92 16.18 -8.31 -14.65
C HIS A 92 17.40 -8.80 -15.46
N PRO A 93 18.39 -9.43 -14.82
CA PRO A 93 19.50 -10.08 -15.52
C PRO A 93 19.03 -11.32 -16.30
N ILE A 94 17.92 -11.93 -15.88
CA ILE A 94 17.24 -13.04 -16.56
C ILE A 94 15.99 -12.47 -17.21
N ARG A 95 15.88 -12.58 -18.54
CA ARG A 95 14.71 -12.13 -19.33
C ARG A 95 13.69 -13.23 -19.60
N ASP A 96 14.11 -14.48 -19.50
CA ASP A 96 13.28 -15.64 -19.78
C ASP A 96 12.29 -15.89 -18.63
N LEU A 97 11.00 -15.78 -18.95
CA LEU A 97 9.91 -15.95 -17.99
C LEU A 97 9.79 -17.39 -17.50
N ASP A 98 10.08 -18.38 -18.34
CA ASP A 98 9.91 -19.78 -18.00
C ASP A 98 11.07 -20.27 -17.13
N VAL A 99 12.28 -19.72 -17.36
CA VAL A 99 13.39 -19.83 -16.40
C VAL A 99 13.00 -19.23 -15.04
N ILE A 100 12.45 -18.01 -15.00
CA ILE A 100 12.01 -17.36 -13.75
C ILE A 100 10.93 -18.19 -13.03
N LYS A 101 9.91 -18.68 -13.75
CA LYS A 101 8.88 -19.59 -13.20
C LYS A 101 9.47 -20.88 -12.67
N SER A 102 10.49 -21.46 -13.32
CA SER A 102 11.13 -22.69 -12.87
C SER A 102 11.83 -22.52 -11.51
N TYR A 103 12.45 -21.36 -11.27
CA TYR A 103 13.03 -21.03 -9.95
C TYR A 103 11.93 -20.73 -8.91
N GLU A 104 10.86 -20.05 -9.28
CA GLU A 104 9.71 -19.81 -8.41
C GLU A 104 9.06 -21.14 -7.94
N ALA A 105 8.92 -22.11 -8.85
CA ALA A 105 8.41 -23.45 -8.55
C ALA A 105 9.33 -24.26 -7.63
N LYS A 106 10.66 -24.08 -7.72
CA LYS A 106 11.63 -24.68 -6.79
C LYS A 106 11.56 -24.08 -5.38
N LEU A 107 11.12 -22.83 -5.25
CA LEU A 107 11.11 -22.06 -4.01
C LEU A 107 9.70 -21.86 -3.40
N MET A 108 8.73 -22.72 -3.72
CA MET A 108 7.34 -22.63 -3.22
C MET A 108 7.19 -22.65 -1.68
N GLN A 109 8.25 -22.97 -0.93
CA GLN A 109 8.26 -22.88 0.55
C GLN A 109 8.68 -21.51 1.10
N THR A 110 9.03 -20.53 0.26
CA THR A 110 9.33 -19.16 0.72
C THR A 110 8.10 -18.53 1.35
N GLN A 111 8.29 -17.89 2.52
CA GLN A 111 7.23 -17.23 3.28
C GLN A 111 7.47 -15.73 3.40
N PHE A 112 6.40 -14.94 3.31
CA PHE A 112 6.40 -13.52 3.61
C PHE A 112 5.71 -13.30 4.97
N VAL A 113 6.41 -12.67 5.91
CA VAL A 113 5.92 -12.36 7.25
C VAL A 113 5.70 -10.85 7.32
N ILE A 114 4.47 -10.43 7.05
CA ILE A 114 4.09 -9.02 7.01
C ILE A 114 3.59 -8.62 8.40
N LEU A 115 4.15 -7.54 8.92
CA LEU A 115 3.85 -6.97 10.24
C LEU A 115 3.64 -5.45 10.05
N SER A 116 2.57 -4.89 10.62
CA SER A 116 2.29 -3.44 10.58
C SER A 116 2.11 -2.89 11.99
N ASN A 117 2.36 -1.59 12.18
CA ASN A 117 2.34 -0.90 13.47
C ASN A 117 3.22 -1.60 14.52
N VAL A 118 4.50 -1.81 14.16
CA VAL A 118 5.49 -2.48 15.01
C VAL A 118 6.13 -1.48 15.98
N GLU A 119 5.32 -0.97 16.91
CA GLU A 119 5.70 -0.02 17.97
C GLU A 119 6.86 -0.56 18.83
N LEU A 120 8.07 -0.04 18.63
CA LEU A 120 9.30 -0.48 19.29
C LEU A 120 9.45 0.11 20.70
N ASP A 121 8.78 1.22 21.00
CA ASP A 121 8.68 1.82 22.33
C ASP A 121 7.93 0.93 23.32
N ASN A 122 7.02 0.07 22.81
CA ASN A 122 6.23 -0.83 23.62
C ASN A 122 7.00 -2.14 23.93
N PRO A 123 7.37 -2.41 25.20
CA PRO A 123 8.13 -3.60 25.56
C PRO A 123 7.37 -4.92 25.32
N LYS A 124 6.04 -4.87 25.15
CA LYS A 124 5.24 -6.05 24.74
C LYS A 124 5.53 -6.43 23.29
N THR A 125 5.75 -5.48 22.40
CA THR A 125 6.07 -5.70 20.98
C THR A 125 7.39 -6.44 20.85
N LEU A 126 8.47 -5.94 21.47
CA LEU A 126 9.78 -6.59 21.46
C LEU A 126 9.75 -8.03 22.03
N ARG A 127 8.94 -8.29 23.06
CA ARG A 127 8.73 -9.65 23.59
C ARG A 127 8.04 -10.56 22.59
N LYS A 128 6.98 -10.09 21.89
CA LYS A 128 6.29 -10.84 20.83
C LYS A 128 7.21 -11.11 19.64
N LEU A 129 8.00 -10.12 19.20
CA LEU A 129 8.99 -10.28 18.14
C LEU A 129 10.06 -11.32 18.51
N SER A 130 10.52 -11.33 19.77
CA SER A 130 11.43 -12.37 20.27
C SER A 130 10.82 -13.78 20.14
N MET A 131 9.55 -13.95 20.52
CA MET A 131 8.83 -15.23 20.35
C MET A 131 8.68 -15.63 18.87
N LEU A 132 8.40 -14.65 18.00
CA LEU A 132 8.26 -14.83 16.56
C LEU A 132 9.58 -15.32 15.93
N PHE A 133 10.68 -14.60 16.18
CA PHE A 133 12.02 -14.97 15.68
C PHE A 133 12.48 -16.31 16.24
N LYS A 134 12.25 -16.60 17.53
CA LYS A 134 12.54 -17.91 18.12
C LYS A 134 11.82 -19.05 17.38
N LYS A 135 10.54 -18.85 17.03
CA LYS A 135 9.79 -19.84 16.24
C LYS A 135 10.41 -20.01 14.85
N TYR A 136 10.60 -18.92 14.10
CA TYR A 136 11.15 -19.01 12.74
C TYR A 136 12.56 -19.58 12.67
N GLN A 137 13.46 -19.28 13.62
CA GLN A 137 14.78 -19.92 13.65
C GLN A 137 14.67 -21.42 13.94
N SER A 138 13.82 -21.83 14.89
CA SER A 138 13.58 -23.26 15.17
C SER A 138 12.93 -24.03 14.02
N GLU A 139 12.32 -23.32 13.07
CA GLU A 139 11.74 -23.86 11.84
C GLU A 139 12.77 -23.88 10.69
N ALA A 140 13.58 -22.84 10.53
CA ALA A 140 14.69 -22.79 9.58
C ALA A 140 15.73 -23.89 9.86
N GLN A 141 16.07 -24.12 11.13
CA GLN A 141 16.96 -25.21 11.57
C GLN A 141 16.43 -26.62 11.24
N LYS A 142 15.14 -26.76 10.88
CA LYS A 142 14.54 -28.02 10.40
C LYS A 142 14.54 -28.14 8.87
N GLY A 143 15.33 -27.32 8.18
CA GLY A 143 15.46 -27.32 6.72
C GLY A 143 14.40 -26.50 5.98
N ARG A 144 13.65 -25.62 6.66
CA ARG A 144 12.75 -24.68 5.97
C ARG A 144 13.51 -23.49 5.40
N VAL A 145 13.03 -22.96 4.28
CA VAL A 145 13.55 -21.75 3.64
C VAL A 145 13.38 -20.54 4.58
N PHE A 146 14.39 -19.67 4.63
CA PHE A 146 14.34 -18.45 5.43
C PHE A 146 13.24 -17.48 4.92
N PRO A 147 12.46 -16.85 5.82
CA PRO A 147 11.37 -15.97 5.44
C PRO A 147 11.84 -14.56 5.03
N PHE A 148 10.97 -13.85 4.30
CA PHE A 148 11.04 -12.42 4.08
C PHE A 148 10.17 -11.73 5.14
N PHE A 149 10.80 -11.05 6.10
CA PHE A 149 10.08 -10.19 7.05
C PHE A 149 9.84 -8.82 6.41
N VAL A 150 8.58 -8.40 6.35
CA VAL A 150 8.21 -7.02 6.00
C VAL A 150 7.68 -6.33 7.24
N PHE A 151 8.48 -5.40 7.75
CA PHE A 151 8.13 -4.50 8.83
C PHE A 151 7.59 -3.21 8.22
N ILE A 152 6.29 -3.03 8.37
CA ILE A 152 5.57 -1.80 8.02
C ILE A 152 5.43 -1.00 9.31
N GLY A 153 5.68 0.31 9.24
CA GLY A 153 5.45 1.23 10.34
C GLY A 153 3.99 1.27 10.80
N ASN A 154 3.66 2.05 11.81
CA ASN A 154 4.56 2.92 12.58
C ASN A 154 5.56 2.15 13.46
N PHE A 155 6.81 2.61 13.59
CA PHE A 155 7.79 2.04 14.54
C PHE A 155 7.76 2.68 15.93
N ILE A 156 7.00 3.76 16.10
CA ILE A 156 6.75 4.44 17.38
C ILE A 156 5.27 4.82 17.52
N SER A 157 4.76 4.74 18.75
CA SER A 157 3.37 5.10 19.08
C SER A 157 3.04 6.60 18.96
N TRP A 158 4.05 7.48 18.98
CA TRP A 158 3.93 8.94 18.94
C TRP A 158 4.48 9.53 17.64
N LYS A 159 4.01 10.71 17.21
CA LYS A 159 4.50 11.39 15.99
C LYS A 159 5.93 11.90 16.18
N PHE A 160 6.88 11.46 15.35
CA PHE A 160 8.27 11.89 15.41
C PHE A 160 8.44 13.41 15.20
N SER A 161 9.30 14.03 16.01
CA SER A 161 9.83 15.39 15.80
C SER A 161 11.37 15.35 15.74
N TYR A 162 11.96 16.24 14.95
CA TYR A 162 13.42 16.36 14.78
C TYR A 162 14.13 17.06 15.96
N GLU A 163 13.68 16.79 17.19
CA GLU A 163 14.32 17.25 18.41
C GLU A 163 15.44 16.28 18.82
N ASP A 164 16.52 16.77 19.42
CA ASP A 164 17.72 15.95 19.74
C ASP A 164 17.37 14.70 20.58
N HIS A 165 16.48 14.86 21.56
CA HIS A 165 16.07 13.77 22.46
C HIS A 165 15.24 12.70 21.74
N ASN A 166 14.33 13.11 20.84
CA ASN A 166 13.51 12.22 20.02
C ASN A 166 14.34 11.51 18.96
N THR A 167 15.26 12.23 18.32
CA THR A 167 16.23 11.71 17.35
C THR A 167 17.08 10.60 17.97
N LYS A 168 17.62 10.82 19.17
CA LYS A 168 18.37 9.80 19.91
C LYS A 168 17.50 8.60 20.30
N THR A 169 16.33 8.86 20.89
CA THR A 169 15.40 7.82 21.37
C THR A 169 14.97 6.88 20.24
N TYR A 170 14.60 7.42 19.06
CA TYR A 170 14.24 6.63 17.89
C TYR A 170 15.40 5.75 17.39
N ARG A 171 16.62 6.31 17.33
CA ARG A 171 17.82 5.54 16.96
C ARG A 171 18.12 4.43 17.96
N ASP A 172 17.88 4.65 19.25
CA ASP A 172 18.09 3.63 20.28
C ASP A 172 17.01 2.52 20.24
N TYR A 173 15.76 2.82 19.82
CA TYR A 173 14.75 1.79 19.50
C TYR A 173 15.12 0.96 18.27
N MET A 174 15.54 1.59 17.16
CA MET A 174 16.04 0.87 15.98
C MET A 174 17.29 0.03 16.29
N THR A 175 18.20 0.55 17.12
CA THR A 175 19.35 -0.21 17.64
C THR A 175 18.87 -1.43 18.45
N SER A 176 17.87 -1.25 19.31
CA SER A 176 17.31 -2.33 20.14
C SER A 176 16.65 -3.43 19.32
N LEU A 177 15.99 -3.09 18.20
CA LEU A 177 15.46 -4.06 17.24
C LEU A 177 16.60 -4.84 16.54
N GLY A 178 17.67 -4.16 16.11
CA GLY A 178 18.84 -4.82 15.55
C GLY A 178 19.52 -5.78 16.53
N VAL A 179 19.66 -5.38 17.81
CA VAL A 179 20.16 -6.23 18.90
C VAL A 179 19.21 -7.41 19.21
N LEU A 180 17.91 -7.25 18.98
CA LEU A 180 16.96 -8.36 19.12
C LEU A 180 17.12 -9.36 17.98
N ILE A 181 17.25 -8.90 16.74
CA ILE A 181 17.44 -9.77 15.55
C ILE A 181 18.79 -10.49 15.61
N SER A 182 19.88 -9.83 16.01
CA SER A 182 21.22 -10.43 16.04
C SER A 182 21.39 -11.57 17.07
N ARG A 183 20.50 -11.68 18.08
CA ARG A 183 20.40 -12.87 18.94
C ARG A 183 19.99 -14.12 18.18
N TYR A 184 19.32 -13.96 17.05
CA TYR A 184 18.83 -15.01 16.17
C TYR A 184 19.72 -15.11 14.93
N HIS A 185 20.98 -15.50 15.15
CA HIS A 185 22.08 -15.42 14.17
C HIS A 185 21.73 -15.98 12.78
N ASP A 186 21.09 -17.15 12.71
CA ASP A 186 20.70 -17.77 11.44
C ASP A 186 19.74 -16.87 10.63
N LEU A 187 18.80 -16.20 11.31
CA LEU A 187 17.89 -15.22 10.68
C LEU A 187 18.63 -13.95 10.31
N ALA A 188 19.48 -13.40 11.19
CA ALA A 188 20.24 -12.18 10.94
C ALA A 188 21.19 -12.27 9.72
N GLN A 189 21.62 -13.49 9.37
CA GLN A 189 22.47 -13.77 8.20
C GLN A 189 21.71 -14.21 6.94
N ASN A 190 20.59 -14.93 7.05
CA ASN A 190 19.96 -15.58 5.89
C ASN A 190 18.51 -15.13 5.61
N ALA A 191 17.82 -14.48 6.56
CA ALA A 191 16.47 -13.96 6.34
C ALA A 191 16.51 -12.51 5.85
N TYR A 192 15.55 -12.13 5.02
CA TYR A 192 15.45 -10.78 4.47
C TYR A 192 14.55 -9.91 5.36
N PHE A 193 14.97 -8.67 5.60
CA PHE A 193 14.25 -7.71 6.44
C PHE A 193 13.99 -6.43 5.65
N VAL A 194 12.73 -6.19 5.30
CA VAL A 194 12.28 -4.96 4.62
C VAL A 194 11.59 -4.05 5.64
N PHE A 195 11.99 -2.78 5.68
CA PHE A 195 11.42 -1.77 6.57
C PHE A 195 10.76 -0.65 5.76
N VAL A 196 9.45 -0.47 5.94
CA VAL A 196 8.59 0.50 5.25
C VAL A 196 8.14 1.56 6.26
N PRO A 197 8.43 2.85 6.08
CA PRO A 197 8.09 3.91 7.06
C PRO A 197 6.58 4.14 7.17
N GLY A 198 6.08 4.34 8.38
CA GLY A 198 4.71 4.80 8.64
C GLY A 198 4.57 6.32 8.70
N SER A 199 3.41 6.79 9.18
CA SER A 199 3.09 8.23 9.32
C SER A 199 3.67 8.89 10.58
N ASN A 200 4.03 8.10 11.59
CA ASN A 200 4.70 8.59 12.80
C ASN A 200 6.22 8.59 12.67
N ASP A 201 6.79 7.94 11.66
CA ASP A 201 8.24 7.73 11.51
C ASP A 201 8.97 8.96 10.92
N PRO A 202 10.30 9.07 11.08
CA PRO A 202 11.08 10.20 10.55
C PRO A 202 10.98 10.30 9.02
N SER A 203 10.27 11.32 8.55
CA SER A 203 10.04 11.63 7.13
C SER A 203 10.15 13.13 6.89
N LEU A 204 10.54 13.52 5.66
CA LEU A 204 10.34 14.87 5.16
C LEU A 204 8.88 15.01 4.76
N GLY A 205 8.08 15.64 5.62
CA GLY A 205 6.63 15.66 5.51
C GLY A 205 6.00 14.38 6.08
N PRO A 206 5.46 14.41 7.33
CA PRO A 206 4.86 13.24 7.96
C PRO A 206 3.49 12.87 7.35
N GLU A 207 2.81 13.84 6.75
CA GLU A 207 1.45 13.71 6.17
C GLU A 207 1.46 13.72 4.63
N SER A 208 2.64 13.83 3.99
CA SER A 208 2.78 13.74 2.53
C SER A 208 3.22 12.35 2.09
N LEU A 209 2.70 11.91 0.93
CA LEU A 209 3.18 10.76 0.16
C LEU A 209 3.84 11.22 -1.14
N PRO A 210 4.78 10.45 -1.72
CA PRO A 210 5.40 9.25 -1.14
C PRO A 210 6.40 9.58 -0.02
N LYS A 211 6.43 8.76 1.02
CA LYS A 211 7.38 8.92 2.14
C LYS A 211 8.74 8.31 1.73
N PRO A 212 9.85 9.09 1.79
CA PRO A 212 11.18 8.56 1.54
C PRO A 212 11.54 7.49 2.58
N LYS A 213 12.57 6.68 2.30
CA LYS A 213 13.09 5.72 3.29
C LYS A 213 13.51 6.44 4.58
N ILE A 214 13.41 5.73 5.71
CA ILE A 214 13.92 6.21 7.01
C ILE A 214 15.40 6.59 6.85
N PRO A 215 15.82 7.82 7.24
CA PRO A 215 17.19 8.29 7.08
C PRO A 215 18.23 7.35 7.71
N ASP A 216 19.37 7.16 7.03
CA ASP A 216 20.33 6.12 7.43
C ASP A 216 20.97 6.38 8.81
N ILE A 217 20.98 7.63 9.30
CA ILE A 217 21.41 7.99 10.66
C ILE A 217 20.63 7.26 11.78
N PHE A 218 19.39 6.84 11.51
CA PHE A 218 18.57 6.07 12.45
C PHE A 218 18.76 4.56 12.31
N THR A 219 19.29 4.09 11.17
CA THR A 219 19.25 2.67 10.76
C THR A 219 20.64 2.04 10.64
N ASP A 220 21.70 2.85 10.67
CA ASP A 220 23.11 2.46 10.55
C ASP A 220 23.49 1.26 11.43
N ARG A 221 23.18 1.32 12.73
CA ARG A 221 23.47 0.27 13.70
C ARG A 221 22.69 -1.01 13.43
N LEU A 222 21.43 -0.92 12.97
CA LEU A 222 20.62 -2.09 12.64
C LEU A 222 21.20 -2.80 11.40
N ARG A 223 21.53 -2.04 10.35
CA ARG A 223 22.15 -2.57 9.12
C ARG A 223 23.52 -3.21 9.40
N ALA A 224 24.30 -2.68 10.34
CA ALA A 224 25.57 -3.28 10.76
C ALA A 224 25.40 -4.63 11.50
N MET A 225 24.22 -4.91 12.07
CA MET A 225 23.92 -6.16 12.78
C MET A 225 23.11 -7.17 11.96
N VAL A 226 22.45 -6.73 10.88
CA VAL A 226 21.53 -7.56 10.07
C VAL A 226 21.91 -7.41 8.61
N SER A 227 22.50 -8.47 8.05
CA SER A 227 23.06 -8.51 6.69
C SER A 227 22.08 -8.02 5.61
N ASN A 228 20.85 -8.52 5.65
CA ASN A 228 19.84 -8.34 4.64
C ASN A 228 18.74 -7.32 5.04
N ALA A 229 19.14 -6.22 5.68
CA ALA A 229 18.25 -5.15 6.14
C ALA A 229 18.10 -3.99 5.14
N SER A 230 16.92 -3.87 4.54
CA SER A 230 16.59 -2.90 3.50
C SER A 230 15.47 -1.95 3.94
N PHE A 231 15.78 -0.66 4.04
CA PHE A 231 14.81 0.39 4.31
C PHE A 231 14.41 1.04 2.99
N VAL A 232 13.11 1.05 2.72
CA VAL A 232 12.50 1.44 1.44
C VAL A 232 11.50 2.59 1.63
N SER A 233 10.95 3.14 0.54
CA SER A 233 9.89 4.15 0.60
C SER A 233 8.56 3.58 1.09
N ASN A 234 7.60 4.45 1.42
CA ASN A 234 6.19 4.09 1.54
C ASN A 234 5.35 5.00 0.62
N PRO A 235 4.60 4.46 -0.36
CA PRO A 235 4.55 3.04 -0.76
C PRO A 235 5.87 2.51 -1.35
N CYS A 236 5.98 1.18 -1.46
CA CYS A 236 7.04 0.48 -2.20
C CYS A 236 6.50 -0.71 -3.00
N ARG A 237 7.34 -1.30 -3.84
CA ARG A 237 7.04 -2.55 -4.56
C ARG A 237 8.13 -3.58 -4.31
N LEU A 238 7.74 -4.78 -3.88
CA LEU A 238 8.61 -5.94 -3.78
C LEU A 238 8.38 -6.84 -4.99
N LYS A 239 9.45 -7.22 -5.69
CA LYS A 239 9.37 -8.14 -6.81
C LYS A 239 9.96 -9.49 -6.43
N TYR A 240 9.14 -10.54 -6.52
CA TYR A 240 9.49 -11.91 -6.20
C TYR A 240 9.19 -12.78 -7.42
N PHE A 241 10.23 -13.11 -8.21
CA PHE A 241 10.11 -13.81 -9.49
C PHE A 241 9.05 -13.17 -10.40
N THR A 242 7.96 -13.87 -10.71
CA THR A 242 6.88 -13.35 -11.59
C THR A 242 5.85 -12.47 -10.86
N LYS A 243 5.90 -12.45 -9.53
CA LYS A 243 4.97 -11.74 -8.63
C LYS A 243 5.47 -10.35 -8.26
N GLU A 244 4.53 -9.43 -8.18
CA GLU A 244 4.76 -8.03 -7.84
C GLU A 244 3.82 -7.70 -6.68
N ILE A 245 4.40 -7.39 -5.53
CA ILE A 245 3.69 -7.11 -4.28
C ILE A 245 3.83 -5.61 -4.02
N VAL A 246 2.73 -4.87 -4.13
CA VAL A 246 2.68 -3.47 -3.73
C VAL A 246 2.45 -3.42 -2.22
N ILE A 247 3.26 -2.63 -1.51
CA ILE A 247 3.11 -2.41 -0.09
C ILE A 247 2.88 -0.92 0.13
N PHE A 248 1.76 -0.61 0.74
CA PHE A 248 1.33 0.74 1.06
C PHE A 248 0.77 0.74 2.48
N HIS A 249 1.04 1.79 3.23
CA HIS A 249 0.48 1.98 4.55
C HIS A 249 0.19 3.46 4.79
N GLU A 250 -1.09 3.79 4.89
CA GLU A 250 -1.57 5.05 5.46
C GLU A 250 -1.99 4.77 6.92
N GLY A 251 -1.83 5.74 7.80
CA GLY A 251 -2.39 5.65 9.15
C GLY A 251 -3.90 5.92 9.16
N ASP A 252 -4.55 5.74 10.31
CA ASP A 252 -6.01 5.85 10.53
C ASP A 252 -6.65 7.24 10.26
N ARG A 253 -5.96 8.14 9.58
CA ARG A 253 -6.27 9.58 9.44
C ARG A 253 -6.62 10.02 8.03
N MET A 254 -6.84 9.09 7.09
CA MET A 254 -7.43 9.44 5.81
C MET A 254 -8.91 9.81 6.03
N LEU A 255 -9.15 11.09 6.35
CA LEU A 255 -10.47 11.72 6.27
C LEU A 255 -10.82 11.88 4.79
N LEU A 256 -11.09 10.76 4.14
CA LEU A 256 -11.58 10.70 2.78
C LEU A 256 -12.91 11.45 2.70
N GLN A 257 -12.91 12.58 1.99
CA GLN A 257 -14.15 13.30 1.71
C GLN A 257 -15.01 12.42 0.81
N THR A 258 -16.17 12.04 1.34
CA THR A 258 -17.14 11.20 0.65
C THR A 258 -18.21 12.11 0.04
N VAL A 259 -18.39 11.97 -1.26
CA VAL A 259 -19.44 12.60 -2.04
C VAL A 259 -20.65 11.65 -2.02
N PRO A 260 -21.75 11.98 -1.32
CA PRO A 260 -22.94 11.15 -1.29
C PRO A 260 -23.66 11.22 -2.64
N LEU A 261 -23.91 10.07 -3.27
CA LEU A 261 -24.62 10.04 -4.55
C LEU A 261 -26.15 10.04 -4.40
N HIS A 262 -26.65 9.72 -3.21
CA HIS A 262 -28.08 9.81 -2.88
C HIS A 262 -28.39 11.03 -2.01
N LYS A 263 -29.51 11.72 -2.28
CA LYS A 263 -30.07 12.77 -1.42
C LYS A 263 -30.67 12.18 -0.13
N THR A 264 -29.85 11.58 0.73
CA THR A 264 -30.27 11.09 2.04
C THR A 264 -30.55 12.26 2.99
N LYS A 265 -31.75 12.25 3.58
CA LYS A 265 -32.18 13.16 4.67
C LYS A 265 -31.12 13.29 5.76
N GLU A 266 -30.96 14.50 6.30
CA GLU A 266 -30.01 14.90 7.36
C GLU A 266 -29.36 13.73 8.11
N ILE A 267 -28.15 13.35 7.67
CA ILE A 267 -27.41 12.26 8.27
C ILE A 267 -26.80 12.74 9.59
N THR A 268 -27.39 12.34 10.71
CA THR A 268 -26.85 12.64 12.04
C THR A 268 -25.46 12.01 12.22
N LYS A 269 -24.60 12.63 13.04
CA LYS A 269 -23.22 12.15 13.29
C LYS A 269 -23.13 10.71 13.85
N GLU A 270 -24.24 10.14 14.32
CA GLU A 270 -24.35 8.77 14.79
C GLU A 270 -24.64 7.77 13.65
N SER A 271 -25.42 8.15 12.64
CA SER A 271 -25.65 7.30 11.45
C SER A 271 -24.41 7.21 10.57
N LEU A 272 -23.64 8.30 10.40
CA LEU A 272 -22.30 8.25 9.78
C LEU A 272 -21.35 7.27 10.48
N LYS A 273 -21.36 7.20 11.81
CA LYS A 273 -20.55 6.23 12.58
C LYS A 273 -21.04 4.80 12.43
N MET A 274 -22.36 4.58 12.46
CA MET A 274 -22.93 3.26 12.19
C MET A 274 -22.65 2.80 10.76
N GLN A 275 -22.75 3.68 9.76
CA GLN A 275 -22.47 3.36 8.35
C GLN A 275 -20.98 3.13 8.08
N ALA A 276 -20.07 3.89 8.71
CA ALA A 276 -18.63 3.58 8.67
C ALA A 276 -18.31 2.21 9.31
N THR A 277 -19.11 1.78 10.30
CA THR A 277 -18.97 0.46 10.94
C THR A 277 -19.57 -0.66 10.07
N ALA A 278 -20.77 -0.46 9.51
CA ALA A 278 -21.43 -1.39 8.60
C ALA A 278 -20.67 -1.53 7.27
N GLY A 279 -20.07 -0.45 6.76
CA GLY A 279 -19.11 -0.48 5.67
C GLY A 279 -17.93 -1.38 6.02
N ASN A 280 -17.28 -1.17 7.17
CA ASN A 280 -16.22 -2.06 7.64
C ASN A 280 -16.65 -3.54 7.80
N GLU A 281 -17.93 -3.85 7.98
CA GLU A 281 -18.45 -5.22 8.03
C GLU A 281 -18.79 -5.79 6.64
N MET A 282 -19.34 -4.98 5.73
CA MET A 282 -19.60 -5.37 4.34
C MET A 282 -18.30 -5.53 3.53
N TRP A 283 -17.31 -4.68 3.80
CA TRP A 283 -15.95 -4.84 3.27
C TRP A 283 -15.28 -6.10 3.82
N LYS A 284 -15.48 -6.47 5.10
CA LYS A 284 -14.98 -7.74 5.64
C LYS A 284 -15.56 -8.96 4.93
N SER A 285 -16.87 -8.98 4.65
CA SER A 285 -17.48 -10.14 3.98
C SER A 285 -17.02 -10.32 2.52
N HIS A 286 -16.70 -9.23 1.81
CA HIS A 286 -16.05 -9.32 0.48
C HIS A 286 -14.54 -9.58 0.55
N LEU A 287 -13.85 -9.22 1.64
CA LEU A 287 -12.44 -9.51 1.86
C LEU A 287 -12.15 -10.98 2.20
N ASP A 288 -13.13 -11.71 2.74
CA ASP A 288 -13.02 -13.17 2.95
C ASP A 288 -12.97 -13.94 1.61
N ASP A 289 -13.61 -13.42 0.55
CA ASP A 289 -13.54 -13.96 -0.82
C ASP A 289 -12.39 -13.34 -1.66
N CYS A 290 -11.93 -12.14 -1.32
CA CYS A 290 -10.86 -11.42 -2.04
C CYS A 290 -9.66 -11.08 -1.14
N LEU A 291 -8.66 -11.96 -1.12
CA LEU A 291 -7.38 -11.69 -0.47
C LEU A 291 -6.67 -10.46 -1.08
N CYS A 292 -6.42 -9.46 -0.22
CA CYS A 292 -5.49 -8.32 -0.35
C CYS A 292 -5.94 -7.01 -1.05
N PHE A 293 -6.39 -6.04 -0.23
CA PHE A 293 -6.12 -4.58 -0.25
C PHE A 293 -6.20 -3.72 -1.54
N ASN A 294 -6.93 -2.60 -1.44
CA ASN A 294 -6.90 -1.38 -2.29
C ASN A 294 -7.40 -0.18 -1.41
N PRO A 295 -7.14 1.13 -1.66
CA PRO A 295 -7.09 1.81 -2.97
C PRO A 295 -5.83 2.64 -3.33
N LYS A 296 -5.44 2.53 -4.61
CA LYS A 296 -4.99 3.55 -5.62
C LYS A 296 -4.90 5.08 -5.26
N PRO A 297 -4.23 5.94 -6.08
CA PRO A 297 -2.95 5.76 -6.82
C PRO A 297 -2.08 7.06 -7.05
N PHE A 298 -0.83 6.90 -7.56
CA PHE A 298 0.08 7.94 -8.15
C PHE A 298 0.58 9.08 -7.19
N ALA A 299 1.74 9.73 -7.33
CA ALA A 299 2.97 9.57 -8.12
C ALA A 299 4.07 10.47 -7.44
N THR A 300 5.40 10.34 -7.61
CA THR A 300 6.29 9.34 -8.24
C THR A 300 7.69 9.46 -7.60
N GLY A 301 8.39 8.35 -7.34
CA GLY A 301 9.77 8.39 -6.79
C GLY A 301 10.16 7.12 -6.02
N TRP A 302 10.04 5.96 -6.67
CA TRP A 302 9.96 4.66 -5.98
C TRP A 302 11.34 4.07 -5.63
N GLY A 303 11.52 3.69 -4.36
CA GLY A 303 12.64 2.84 -3.94
C GLY A 303 12.38 1.37 -4.29
N TYR A 304 13.27 0.78 -5.09
CA TYR A 304 13.20 -0.64 -5.47
C TYR A 304 14.07 -1.51 -4.56
N TYR A 305 13.56 -2.69 -4.18
CA TYR A 305 14.37 -3.78 -3.64
C TYR A 305 14.29 -5.00 -4.57
N GLN A 306 15.45 -5.51 -4.99
CA GLN A 306 15.59 -6.76 -5.72
C GLN A 306 16.51 -7.70 -4.92
N PRO A 307 16.11 -8.94 -4.61
CA PRO A 307 17.02 -9.93 -4.04
C PRO A 307 18.12 -10.29 -5.06
N ASN A 308 19.36 -10.40 -4.60
CA ASN A 308 20.51 -10.64 -5.46
C ASN A 308 20.61 -12.13 -5.86
N ILE A 309 20.16 -12.46 -7.07
CA ILE A 309 20.15 -13.84 -7.60
C ILE A 309 21.56 -14.49 -7.60
N ASN A 310 22.65 -13.69 -7.62
CA ASN A 310 24.00 -14.24 -7.58
C ASN A 310 24.38 -14.89 -6.24
N GLU A 311 23.73 -14.54 -5.12
CA GLU A 311 23.93 -15.22 -3.81
C GLU A 311 23.43 -16.67 -3.82
N TYR A 312 22.46 -16.99 -4.70
CA TYR A 312 21.94 -18.34 -4.85
C TYR A 312 22.86 -19.24 -5.69
N LYS A 313 23.63 -18.66 -6.63
CA LYS A 313 24.62 -19.41 -7.42
C LYS A 313 25.80 -19.91 -6.57
N SER A 314 26.23 -19.13 -5.57
CA SER A 314 27.35 -19.51 -4.70
C SER A 314 27.05 -20.69 -3.76
N LYS A 315 25.78 -21.10 -3.61
CA LYS A 315 25.40 -22.31 -2.85
C LYS A 315 25.31 -23.58 -3.73
N GLU A 316 25.39 -23.47 -5.05
CA GLU A 316 25.33 -24.61 -5.99
C GLU A 316 26.72 -25.09 -6.48
N HIS A 317 27.83 -24.47 -6.03
CA HIS A 317 29.21 -24.87 -6.39
C HIS A 317 30.07 -25.19 -5.15
N GLY A 318 29.43 -25.82 -4.16
CA GLY A 318 30.04 -26.25 -2.89
C GLY A 318 30.14 -27.77 -2.71
N GLU A 319 29.84 -28.56 -3.75
CA GLU A 319 30.02 -30.02 -3.81
C GLU A 319 30.46 -30.42 -5.22
N ASP A 320 31.78 -30.45 -5.45
CA ASP A 320 32.55 -31.38 -6.31
C ASP A 320 34.06 -31.06 -6.23
#